data_AF-A0AA51PBR0-F1
#
_entry.id   AF-A0AA51PBR0-F1
#
_cell.length_a   1.000
_cell.length_b   1.000
_cell.length_c   1.000
_cell.angle_alpha   90.00
_cell.angle_beta   90.00
_cell.angle_gamma   90.00
#
_symmetry.space_group_name_H-M   'P 1'
#
loop_
_entity.id
_entity.type
_entity.pdbx_description
1 polymer ?
#
loop_
_entity_poly.entity_id
_entity_poly.type
_entity_poly.pdbx_seq_one_letter_code
_entity_poly.pdbx_strand_id
1 'polypeptide(L)'
;RHRRKFVITGFVFGSLYLLMNYAQKKLREWQEREAKKFFEMTRKKQHFESTERTCNQTILSLSKIVSESVFGILNTEEIVLKLQDNPDNKLALWEQMKIMIFTRICVLVYALSILQVTLRVQLNIIGGYLYRDSVHEEEPLIDSELQAKYLSLCHHFVGQGIEDLVKQIEKAVKRVVEPVSLKKKVTLQEIEQMFWSIQTI
;
A
#
# COMPACT_ATOMS: atom_id res chain seq x y z
N ARG A 1 -60.46 58.31 -1.47
CA ARG A 1 -59.03 58.67 -1.70
C ARG A 1 -58.03 57.91 -0.81
N HIS A 2 -58.34 57.56 0.46
CA HIS A 2 -57.39 56.86 1.35
C HIS A 2 -57.36 55.32 1.25
N ARG A 3 -58.44 54.66 0.80
CA ARG A 3 -58.49 53.18 0.69
C ARG A 3 -57.42 52.58 -0.25
N ARG A 4 -57.10 53.26 -1.36
CA ARG A 4 -55.99 52.84 -2.25
C ARG A 4 -54.62 52.89 -1.55
N LYS A 5 -54.39 53.85 -0.66
CA LYS A 5 -53.11 53.97 0.07
C LYS A 5 -52.91 52.79 1.04
N PHE A 6 -53.94 52.41 1.79
CA PHE A 6 -53.86 51.25 2.69
C PHE A 6 -53.63 49.92 1.96
N VAL A 7 -54.28 49.73 0.80
CA VAL A 7 -54.07 48.53 -0.03
C VAL A 7 -52.64 48.48 -0.59
N ILE A 8 -52.11 49.61 -1.07
CA ILE A 8 -50.74 49.70 -1.58
C ILE A 8 -49.74 49.42 -0.44
N THR A 9 -49.94 50.02 0.73
CA THR A 9 -49.07 49.80 1.89
C THR A 9 -49.09 48.35 2.36
N GLY A 10 -50.26 47.73 2.48
CA GLY A 10 -50.39 46.31 2.84
C GLY A 10 -49.71 45.37 1.84
N PHE A 11 -49.82 45.66 0.54
CA PHE A 11 -49.14 44.89 -0.50
C PHE A 11 -47.61 45.01 -0.39
N VAL A 12 -47.09 46.21 -0.15
CA VAL A 12 -45.65 46.44 0.04
C VAL A 12 -45.12 45.66 1.25
N PHE A 13 -45.76 45.76 2.41
CA PHE A 13 -45.34 45.01 3.60
C PHE A 13 -45.45 43.50 3.42
N GLY A 14 -46.53 43.01 2.79
CA GLY A 14 -46.67 41.59 2.46
C GLY A 14 -45.57 41.10 1.53
N SER A 15 -45.25 41.86 0.49
CA SER A 15 -44.17 41.52 -0.46
C SER A 15 -42.79 41.49 0.20
N LEU A 16 -42.50 42.45 1.09
CA LEU A 16 -41.24 42.51 1.83
C LEU A 16 -41.11 41.34 2.80
N TYR A 17 -42.19 40.98 3.50
CA TYR A 17 -42.22 39.82 4.40
C TYR A 17 -41.97 38.51 3.64
N LEU A 18 -42.62 38.31 2.50
CA LEU A 18 -42.42 37.12 1.66
C LEU A 18 -40.98 37.02 1.13
N LEU A 19 -40.40 38.13 0.67
CA LEU A 19 -39.01 38.17 0.21
C LEU A 19 -38.02 37.88 1.34
N MET A 20 -38.23 38.45 2.52
CA MET A 20 -37.39 38.21 3.70
C MET A 20 -37.42 36.74 4.12
N ASN A 21 -38.61 36.13 4.20
CA ASN A 21 -38.76 34.73 4.58
C ASN A 21 -38.16 33.80 3.51
N TYR A 22 -38.34 34.12 2.22
CA TYR A 22 -37.70 33.40 1.13
C TYR A 22 -36.18 33.48 1.20
N ALA A 23 -35.60 34.67 1.45
CA ALA A 23 -34.17 34.86 1.59
C ALA A 23 -33.59 34.07 2.79
N GLN A 24 -34.26 34.11 3.96
CA GLN A 24 -33.85 33.34 5.14
C GLN A 24 -33.91 31.83 4.88
N LYS A 25 -35.00 31.35 4.27
CA LYS A 25 -35.15 29.94 3.90
C LYS A 25 -34.06 29.53 2.89
N LYS A 26 -33.81 30.35 1.87
CA LYS A 26 -32.78 30.08 0.86
C LYS A 26 -31.38 30.06 1.43
N LEU A 27 -31.07 30.97 2.36
CA LEU A 27 -29.78 31.02 3.03
C LEU A 27 -29.57 29.78 3.91
N ARG A 28 -30.60 29.37 4.65
CA ARG A 28 -30.56 28.15 5.47
C ARG A 28 -30.37 26.91 4.59
N GLU A 29 -31.14 26.77 3.51
CA GLU A 29 -30.98 25.68 2.54
C GLU A 29 -29.55 25.63 1.96
N TRP A 30 -28.95 26.78 1.69
CA TRP A 30 -27.57 26.86 1.18
C TRP A 30 -26.55 26.45 2.24
N GLN A 31 -26.69 26.93 3.47
CA GLN A 31 -25.84 26.55 4.61
C GLN A 31 -25.94 25.05 4.91
N GLU A 32 -27.16 24.49 4.95
CA GLU A 32 -27.38 23.06 5.18
C GLU A 32 -26.75 22.21 4.07
N ARG A 33 -26.88 22.64 2.81
CA ARG A 33 -26.28 21.94 1.67
C ARG A 33 -24.75 21.97 1.73
N GLU A 34 -24.17 23.11 2.07
CA GLU A 34 -22.72 23.25 2.17
C GLU A 34 -22.18 22.47 3.37
N ALA A 35 -22.85 22.53 4.52
CA ALA A 35 -22.53 21.73 5.70
C ALA A 35 -22.59 20.23 5.38
N LYS A 36 -23.60 19.77 4.63
CA LYS A 36 -23.72 18.37 4.22
C LYS A 36 -22.56 17.93 3.32
N LYS A 37 -22.22 18.72 2.29
CA LYS A 37 -21.06 18.43 1.42
C LYS A 37 -19.75 18.40 2.19
N PHE A 38 -19.55 19.38 3.08
CA PHE A 38 -18.37 19.46 3.92
C PHE A 38 -18.24 18.23 4.82
N PHE A 39 -19.34 17.80 5.43
CA PHE A 39 -19.39 16.61 6.28
C PHE A 39 -19.09 15.33 5.48
N GLU A 40 -19.71 15.16 4.31
CA GLU A 40 -19.46 14.01 3.42
C GLU A 40 -17.99 13.92 2.98
N MET A 41 -17.41 15.05 2.55
CA MET A 41 -16.00 15.13 2.14
C MET A 41 -15.06 14.83 3.31
N THR A 42 -15.35 15.39 4.49
CA THR A 42 -14.55 15.16 5.71
C THR A 42 -14.59 13.69 6.11
N ARG A 43 -15.77 13.07 6.12
CA ARG A 43 -15.93 11.66 6.45
C ARG A 43 -15.17 10.77 5.47
N LYS A 44 -15.26 11.03 4.17
CA LYS A 44 -14.51 10.28 3.14
C LYS A 44 -12.99 10.40 3.36
N LYS A 45 -12.50 11.62 3.62
CA LYS A 45 -11.09 11.88 3.87
C LYS A 45 -10.59 11.17 5.13
N GLN A 46 -11.33 11.25 6.23
CA GLN A 46 -10.98 10.56 7.47
C GLN A 46 -10.92 9.04 7.30
N HIS A 47 -11.89 8.47 6.58
CA HIS A 47 -11.90 7.04 6.28
C HIS A 47 -10.69 6.61 5.45
N PHE A 48 -10.36 7.40 4.42
CA PHE A 48 -9.16 7.17 3.60
C PHE A 48 -7.88 7.26 4.41
N GLU A 49 -7.72 8.31 5.24
CA GLU A 49 -6.55 8.46 6.11
C GLU A 49 -6.42 7.31 7.12
N SER A 50 -7.54 6.84 7.66
CA SER A 50 -7.57 5.66 8.54
C SER A 50 -7.09 4.41 7.80
N THR A 51 -7.63 4.17 6.60
CA THR A 51 -7.26 3.03 5.74
C THR A 51 -5.77 3.06 5.40
N GLU A 52 -5.22 4.23 5.05
CA GLU A 52 -3.79 4.41 4.77
C GLU A 52 -2.93 4.16 6.00
N ARG A 53 -3.34 4.62 7.20
CA ARG A 53 -2.61 4.33 8.46
C ARG A 53 -2.57 2.84 8.74
N THR A 54 -3.71 2.15 8.61
CA THR A 54 -3.77 0.68 8.75
C THR A 54 -2.86 0.02 7.72
N CYS A 55 -2.91 0.43 6.46
CA CYS A 55 -2.05 -0.10 5.41
C CYS A 55 -0.56 0.07 5.71
N ASN A 56 -0.15 1.25 6.16
CA ASN A 56 1.25 1.50 6.49
C ASN A 56 1.71 0.62 7.68
N GLN A 57 0.87 0.44 8.70
CA GLN A 57 1.16 -0.45 9.82
C GLN A 57 1.28 -1.92 9.37
N THR A 58 0.35 -2.39 8.54
CA THR A 58 0.38 -3.75 7.98
C THR A 58 1.61 -3.97 7.11
N ILE A 59 1.98 -3.00 6.25
CA ILE A 59 3.19 -3.05 5.44
C ILE A 59 4.42 -3.19 6.33
N LEU A 60 4.57 -2.36 7.37
CA LEU A 60 5.74 -2.42 8.25
C LEU A 60 5.84 -3.78 8.97
N SER A 61 4.72 -4.29 9.49
CA SER A 61 4.68 -5.58 10.17
C SER A 61 5.03 -6.74 9.24
N LEU A 62 4.39 -6.81 8.07
CA LEU A 62 4.62 -7.89 7.11
C LEU A 62 6.00 -7.76 6.43
N SER A 63 6.51 -6.55 6.22
CA SER A 63 7.86 -6.33 5.67
C SER A 63 8.93 -6.91 6.57
N LYS A 64 8.74 -6.81 7.90
CA LYS A 64 9.64 -7.43 8.88
C LYS A 64 9.63 -8.95 8.73
N ILE A 65 8.43 -9.56 8.67
CA ILE A 65 8.27 -11.01 8.52
C ILE A 65 8.90 -11.50 7.21
N VAL A 66 8.63 -10.81 6.09
CA VAL A 66 9.23 -11.12 4.79
C VAL A 66 10.75 -11.02 4.86
N SER A 67 11.29 -9.96 5.47
CA SER A 67 12.74 -9.78 5.60
C SER A 67 13.36 -10.90 6.43
N GLU A 68 12.79 -11.22 7.60
CA GLU A 68 13.26 -12.30 8.48
C GLU A 68 13.22 -13.67 7.76
N SER A 69 12.17 -13.95 6.98
CA SER A 69 12.09 -15.15 6.15
C SER A 69 13.20 -15.19 5.10
N VAL A 70 13.44 -14.09 4.39
CA VAL A 70 14.53 -13.99 3.40
C VAL A 70 15.90 -14.17 4.05
N PHE A 71 16.15 -13.57 5.22
CA PHE A 71 17.40 -13.77 5.97
C PHE A 71 17.56 -15.21 6.47
N GLY A 72 16.47 -15.87 6.85
CA GLY A 72 16.47 -17.28 7.23
C GLY A 72 16.83 -18.21 6.07
N ILE A 73 16.26 -17.97 4.88
CA ILE A 73 16.52 -18.78 3.68
C ILE A 73 17.92 -18.49 3.12
N LEU A 74 18.33 -17.21 3.10
CA LEU A 74 19.60 -16.73 2.53
C LEU A 74 20.58 -16.30 3.64
N ASN A 75 20.87 -17.23 4.55
CA ASN A 75 21.70 -16.99 5.73
C ASN A 75 23.19 -16.89 5.37
N THR A 76 23.67 -15.65 5.19
CA THR A 76 25.09 -15.39 4.88
C THR A 76 25.97 -15.49 6.12
N GLU A 77 25.38 -15.26 7.30
CA GLU A 77 26.05 -15.25 8.59
C GLU A 77 26.59 -16.65 8.92
N GLU A 78 25.84 -17.71 8.61
CA GLU A 78 26.30 -19.09 8.74
C GLU A 78 27.54 -19.38 7.89
N ILE A 79 27.61 -18.83 6.67
CA ILE A 79 28.79 -18.99 5.81
C ILE A 79 29.98 -18.21 6.38
N VAL A 80 29.77 -16.99 6.87
CA VAL A 80 30.82 -16.20 7.50
C VAL A 80 31.40 -16.93 8.72
N LEU A 81 30.55 -17.54 9.55
CA LEU A 81 31.00 -18.35 10.69
C LEU A 81 31.84 -19.55 10.22
N LYS A 82 31.35 -20.31 9.23
CA LYS A 82 32.14 -21.42 8.65
C LYS A 82 33.48 -20.96 8.10
N LEU A 83 33.56 -19.77 7.51
CA LEU A 83 34.81 -19.21 6.99
C LEU A 83 35.81 -18.81 8.09
N GLN A 84 35.34 -18.50 9.31
CA GLN A 84 36.20 -18.16 10.45
C GLN A 84 36.98 -19.38 10.97
N ASP A 85 36.40 -20.58 10.86
CA ASP A 85 37.04 -21.84 11.27
C ASP A 85 38.12 -22.32 10.28
N ASN A 86 38.42 -21.54 9.24
CA ASN A 86 39.41 -21.82 8.20
C ASN A 86 39.28 -23.22 7.56
N PRO A 87 38.14 -23.53 6.94
CA PRO A 87 37.87 -24.84 6.38
C PRO A 87 38.62 -25.04 5.05
N ASP A 88 38.87 -26.30 4.69
CA ASP A 88 39.58 -26.65 3.46
C ASP A 88 38.84 -26.18 2.19
N ASN A 89 37.51 -26.10 2.23
CA ASN A 89 36.65 -25.71 1.11
C ASN A 89 36.38 -24.18 1.03
N LYS A 90 37.30 -23.35 1.52
CA LYS A 90 37.16 -21.88 1.60
C LYS A 90 36.68 -21.23 0.30
N LEU A 91 37.24 -21.62 -0.85
CA LEU A 91 36.86 -21.03 -2.15
C LEU A 91 35.39 -21.28 -2.48
N ALA A 92 34.89 -22.50 -2.26
CA ALA A 92 33.50 -22.85 -2.53
C ALA A 92 32.54 -22.04 -1.64
N LEU A 93 32.89 -21.82 -0.38
CA LEU A 93 32.10 -21.00 0.55
C LEU A 93 32.03 -19.54 0.11
N TRP A 94 33.12 -18.96 -0.39
CA TRP A 94 33.11 -17.59 -0.94
C TRP A 94 32.26 -17.48 -2.20
N GLU A 95 32.32 -18.46 -3.11
CA GLU A 95 31.48 -18.50 -4.31
C GLU A 95 29.99 -18.63 -3.93
N GLN A 96 29.66 -19.49 -2.97
CA GLN A 96 28.31 -19.62 -2.44
C GLN A 96 27.81 -18.30 -1.82
N MET A 97 28.65 -17.66 -1.00
CA MET A 97 28.30 -16.40 -0.34
C MET A 97 28.06 -15.28 -1.36
N LYS A 98 28.86 -15.21 -2.43
CA LYS A 98 28.67 -14.27 -3.53
C LYS A 98 27.27 -14.42 -4.15
N ILE A 99 26.87 -15.64 -4.52
CA ILE A 99 25.54 -15.87 -5.08
C ILE A 99 24.43 -15.50 -4.09
N MET A 100 24.57 -15.90 -2.82
CA MET A 100 23.56 -15.62 -1.80
C MET A 100 23.35 -14.13 -1.54
N ILE A 101 24.43 -13.33 -1.52
CA ILE A 101 24.34 -11.88 -1.32
C ILE A 101 23.55 -11.20 -2.45
N PHE A 102 23.87 -11.52 -3.71
CA PHE A 102 23.16 -10.95 -4.86
C PHE A 102 21.70 -11.40 -4.88
N THR A 103 21.43 -12.69 -4.66
CA THR A 103 20.06 -13.21 -4.54
C THR A 103 19.29 -12.49 -3.44
N ARG A 104 19.90 -12.30 -2.26
CA ARG A 104 19.24 -11.64 -1.11
C ARG A 104 18.85 -10.20 -1.43
N ILE A 105 19.74 -9.43 -2.04
CA ILE A 105 19.45 -8.04 -2.43
C ILE A 105 18.30 -7.99 -3.43
N CYS A 106 18.35 -8.81 -4.49
CA CYS A 106 17.29 -8.86 -5.49
C CYS A 106 15.95 -9.29 -4.89
N VAL A 107 15.93 -10.37 -4.11
CA VAL A 107 14.71 -10.88 -3.46
C VAL A 107 14.10 -9.84 -2.54
N LEU A 108 14.89 -9.14 -1.72
CA LEU A 108 14.35 -8.10 -0.83
C LEU A 108 13.68 -6.96 -1.61
N VAL A 109 14.30 -6.49 -2.70
CA VAL A 109 13.72 -5.42 -3.54
C VAL A 109 12.40 -5.87 -4.14
N TYR A 110 12.36 -7.04 -4.78
CA TYR A 110 11.14 -7.57 -5.39
C TYR A 110 10.07 -7.88 -4.36
N ALA A 111 10.43 -8.56 -3.28
CA ALA A 111 9.48 -9.03 -2.29
C ALA A 111 8.79 -7.86 -1.57
N LEU A 112 9.57 -6.86 -1.13
CA LEU A 112 9.01 -5.69 -0.45
C LEU A 112 8.17 -4.82 -1.40
N SER A 113 8.57 -4.69 -2.67
CA SER A 113 7.79 -3.97 -3.68
C SER A 113 6.45 -4.66 -3.96
N ILE A 114 6.46 -5.98 -4.17
CA ILE A 114 5.24 -6.77 -4.38
C ILE A 114 4.32 -6.68 -3.16
N LEU A 115 4.87 -6.82 -1.95
CA LEU A 115 4.11 -6.69 -0.70
C LEU A 115 3.42 -5.34 -0.60
N GLN A 116 4.17 -4.25 -0.81
CA GLN A 116 3.65 -2.89 -0.70
C GLN A 116 2.51 -2.63 -1.68
N VAL A 117 2.70 -3.00 -2.95
CA VAL A 117 1.66 -2.81 -3.98
C VAL A 117 0.43 -3.67 -3.67
N THR A 118 0.64 -4.94 -3.30
CA THR A 118 -0.45 -5.88 -2.98
C THR A 118 -1.30 -5.37 -1.81
N LEU A 119 -0.66 -4.95 -0.72
CA LEU A 119 -1.37 -4.46 0.47
C LEU A 119 -2.11 -3.15 0.19
N ARG A 120 -1.50 -2.22 -0.56
CA ARG A 120 -2.18 -0.98 -0.96
C ARG A 120 -3.41 -1.25 -1.81
N VAL A 121 -3.33 -2.20 -2.75
CA VAL A 121 -4.48 -2.60 -3.56
C VAL A 121 -5.55 -3.26 -2.70
N GLN A 122 -5.17 -4.27 -1.90
CA GLN A 122 -6.13 -5.00 -1.06
C GLN A 122 -6.83 -4.10 -0.05
N LEU A 123 -6.09 -3.28 0.68
CA LEU A 123 -6.64 -2.43 1.74
C LEU A 123 -7.46 -1.25 1.20
N ASN A 124 -7.12 -0.72 0.02
CA ASN A 124 -7.95 0.32 -0.61
C ASN A 124 -9.23 -0.26 -1.22
N ILE A 125 -9.20 -1.47 -1.79
CA ILE A 125 -10.42 -2.12 -2.30
C ILE A 125 -11.39 -2.41 -1.14
N ILE A 126 -10.92 -3.10 -0.09
CA ILE A 126 -11.77 -3.38 1.08
C ILE A 126 -12.21 -2.09 1.77
N GLY A 127 -11.32 -1.10 1.88
CA GLY A 127 -11.63 0.21 2.45
C GLY A 127 -12.73 0.93 1.67
N GLY A 128 -12.76 0.82 0.34
CA GLY A 128 -13.83 1.37 -0.50
C GLY A 128 -15.19 0.74 -0.23
N TYR A 129 -15.25 -0.58 -0.12
CA TYR A 129 -16.49 -1.28 0.22
C TYR A 129 -16.96 -0.98 1.63
N LEU A 130 -16.06 -0.97 2.62
CA LEU A 130 -16.38 -0.60 4.01
C LEU A 130 -16.86 0.85 4.12
N TYR A 131 -16.30 1.77 3.31
CA TYR A 131 -16.80 3.15 3.25
C TYR A 131 -18.25 3.19 2.75
N ARG A 132 -18.54 2.49 1.65
CA ARG A 132 -19.89 2.44 1.08
C ARG A 132 -20.88 1.88 2.11
N ASP A 133 -20.54 0.78 2.76
CA ASP A 133 -21.41 0.13 3.76
C ASP A 133 -21.61 1.01 5.02
N SER A 134 -20.69 1.95 5.29
CA SER A 134 -20.86 2.98 6.35
C SER A 134 -21.71 4.19 5.94
N VAL A 135 -21.93 4.38 4.63
CA VAL A 135 -22.63 5.53 4.05
C VAL A 135 -24.07 5.17 3.70
N HIS A 136 -24.28 3.97 3.17
CA HIS A 136 -25.57 3.47 2.71
C HIS A 136 -26.18 2.58 3.79
N GLU A 137 -27.47 2.76 4.07
CA GLU A 137 -28.26 1.90 4.99
C GLU A 137 -28.71 0.59 4.32
N GLU A 138 -28.13 0.26 3.16
CA GLU A 138 -28.38 -0.99 2.44
C GLU A 138 -27.69 -2.16 3.16
N GLU A 139 -28.05 -3.39 2.78
CA GLU A 139 -27.38 -4.57 3.31
C GLU A 139 -25.87 -4.50 3.00
N PRO A 140 -25.01 -4.78 3.99
CA PRO A 140 -23.56 -4.75 3.79
C PRO A 140 -23.18 -5.79 2.73
N LEU A 141 -22.43 -5.39 1.69
CA LEU A 141 -21.98 -6.36 0.69
C LEU A 141 -20.78 -7.18 1.17
N ILE A 142 -20.08 -6.71 2.20
CA ILE A 142 -18.94 -7.41 2.76
C ILE A 142 -19.24 -7.82 4.19
N ASP A 143 -19.39 -9.12 4.39
CA ASP A 143 -19.41 -9.72 5.71
C ASP A 143 -17.98 -9.90 6.25
N SER A 144 -17.90 -10.16 7.55
CA SER A 144 -16.61 -10.31 8.24
C SER A 144 -15.81 -11.51 7.72
N GLU A 145 -16.50 -12.56 7.26
CA GLU A 145 -15.87 -13.77 6.71
C GLU A 145 -15.20 -13.48 5.36
N LEU A 146 -15.89 -12.82 4.42
CA LEU A 146 -15.33 -12.43 3.14
C LEU A 146 -14.15 -11.48 3.32
N GLN A 147 -14.26 -10.52 4.25
CA GLN A 147 -13.14 -9.62 4.59
C GLN A 147 -11.91 -10.42 5.04
N ALA A 148 -12.07 -11.35 5.98
CA ALA A 148 -10.95 -12.16 6.47
C ALA A 148 -10.35 -13.03 5.37
N LYS A 149 -11.20 -13.68 4.56
CA LYS A 149 -10.78 -14.51 3.42
C LYS A 149 -10.00 -13.70 2.39
N TYR A 150 -10.50 -12.52 2.03
CA TYR A 150 -9.83 -11.63 1.07
C TYR A 150 -8.46 -11.17 1.58
N LEU A 151 -8.36 -10.72 2.84
CA LEU A 151 -7.09 -10.28 3.42
C LEU A 151 -6.09 -11.43 3.57
N SER A 152 -6.56 -12.66 3.81
CA SER A 152 -5.70 -13.84 3.89
C SER A 152 -5.01 -14.23 2.58
N LEU A 153 -5.41 -13.65 1.43
CA LEU A 153 -4.74 -13.88 0.14
C LEU A 153 -3.26 -13.46 0.16
N CYS A 154 -2.88 -12.48 0.99
CA CYS A 154 -1.48 -12.09 1.13
C CYS A 154 -0.64 -13.11 1.92
N HIS A 155 -1.27 -14.02 2.69
CA HIS A 155 -0.54 -15.01 3.48
C HIS A 155 0.27 -15.98 2.62
N HIS A 156 -0.23 -16.34 1.44
CA HIS A 156 0.53 -17.20 0.52
C HIS A 156 1.84 -16.54 0.10
N PHE A 157 1.80 -15.24 -0.21
CA PHE A 157 2.98 -14.48 -0.58
C PHE A 157 3.98 -14.37 0.58
N VAL A 158 3.52 -14.06 1.80
CA VAL A 158 4.38 -13.92 2.99
C VAL A 158 4.94 -15.27 3.48
N GLY A 159 4.27 -16.37 3.17
CA GLY A 159 4.74 -17.73 3.47
C GLY A 159 5.56 -18.34 2.32
N GLN A 160 4.99 -19.33 1.65
CA GLN A 160 5.68 -20.14 0.64
C GLN A 160 6.14 -19.33 -0.59
N GLY A 161 5.44 -18.23 -0.91
CA GLY A 161 5.76 -17.40 -2.07
C GLY A 161 7.17 -16.80 -2.04
N ILE A 162 7.73 -16.55 -0.85
CA ILE A 162 9.11 -16.07 -0.70
C ILE A 162 10.11 -17.13 -1.17
N GLU A 163 9.93 -18.39 -0.79
CA GLU A 163 10.83 -19.47 -1.20
C GLU A 163 10.83 -19.64 -2.72
N ASP A 164 9.66 -19.56 -3.34
CA ASP A 164 9.53 -19.69 -4.79
C ASP A 164 10.15 -18.50 -5.51
N LEU A 165 10.02 -17.29 -4.95
CA LEU A 165 10.70 -16.09 -5.45
C LEU A 165 12.23 -16.22 -5.32
N VAL A 166 12.73 -16.71 -4.18
CA VAL A 166 14.16 -16.98 -3.96
C VAL A 166 14.68 -17.96 -5.00
N LYS A 167 14.00 -19.11 -5.19
CA LYS A 167 14.41 -20.13 -6.18
C LYS A 167 14.45 -19.57 -7.60
N GLN A 168 13.52 -18.70 -7.97
CA GLN A 168 13.50 -18.08 -9.30
C GLN A 168 14.64 -17.08 -9.47
N ILE A 169 14.81 -16.16 -8.52
CA ILE A 169 15.85 -15.13 -8.59
C ILE A 169 17.25 -15.76 -8.50
N GLU A 170 17.45 -16.77 -7.66
CA GLU A 170 18.74 -17.46 -7.53
C GLU A 170 19.19 -18.07 -8.85
N LYS A 171 18.26 -18.62 -9.66
CA LYS A 171 18.58 -19.15 -10.99
C LYS A 171 19.07 -18.05 -11.94
N ALA A 172 18.45 -16.88 -11.92
CA ALA A 172 18.88 -15.74 -12.74
C ALA A 172 20.23 -15.18 -12.25
N VAL A 173 20.40 -15.04 -10.93
CA VAL A 173 21.65 -14.59 -10.31
C VAL A 173 22.81 -15.52 -10.64
N LYS A 174 22.63 -16.84 -10.55
CA LYS A 174 23.68 -17.81 -10.91
C LYS A 174 24.16 -17.60 -12.34
N ARG A 175 23.26 -17.46 -13.30
CA ARG A 175 23.61 -17.24 -14.72
C ARG A 175 24.51 -16.01 -14.94
N VAL A 176 24.33 -14.95 -14.16
CA VAL A 176 25.06 -13.68 -14.32
C VAL A 176 26.32 -13.61 -13.45
N VAL A 177 26.24 -14.06 -12.20
CA VAL A 177 27.24 -13.78 -11.16
C VAL A 177 28.22 -14.95 -10.97
N GLU A 178 27.83 -16.18 -11.29
CA GLU A 178 28.71 -17.35 -11.18
C GLU A 178 30.00 -17.21 -12.01
N PRO A 179 29.97 -16.73 -13.28
CA PRO A 179 31.18 -16.57 -14.08
C PRO A 179 32.14 -15.47 -13.58
N VAL A 180 31.68 -14.58 -12.69
CA VAL A 180 32.46 -13.44 -12.21
C VAL A 180 33.46 -13.90 -11.14
N SER A 181 34.75 -13.86 -11.45
CA SER A 181 35.80 -14.21 -10.49
C SER A 181 35.78 -13.32 -9.25
N LEU A 182 35.93 -13.92 -8.07
CA LEU A 182 36.09 -13.22 -6.79
C LEU A 182 37.28 -12.25 -6.75
N LYS A 183 38.28 -12.42 -7.61
CA LYS A 183 39.46 -11.53 -7.70
C LYS A 183 39.26 -10.37 -8.66
N LYS A 184 38.21 -10.39 -9.48
CA LYS A 184 37.92 -9.31 -10.44
C LYS A 184 37.60 -8.04 -9.66
N LYS A 185 38.31 -6.96 -9.96
CA LYS A 185 37.91 -5.62 -9.50
C LYS A 185 36.69 -5.21 -10.31
N VAL A 186 35.59 -4.90 -9.63
CA VAL A 186 34.32 -4.55 -10.26
C VAL A 186 34.03 -3.07 -10.00
N THR A 187 33.71 -2.34 -11.06
CA THR A 187 33.28 -0.94 -10.98
C THR A 187 31.78 -0.84 -10.66
N LEU A 188 31.32 0.34 -10.23
CA LEU A 188 29.89 0.57 -9.98
C LEU A 188 29.02 0.31 -11.23
N GLN A 189 29.49 0.74 -12.41
CA GLN A 189 28.79 0.51 -13.68
C GLN A 189 28.66 -0.98 -14.01
N GLU A 190 29.70 -1.78 -13.75
CA GLU A 190 29.62 -3.23 -13.93
C GLU A 190 28.64 -3.88 -12.94
N ILE A 191 28.57 -3.39 -11.69
CA ILE A 191 27.57 -3.85 -10.72
C ILE A 191 26.15 -3.53 -11.19
N GLU A 192 25.93 -2.31 -11.67
CA GLU A 192 24.63 -1.90 -12.22
C GLU A 192 24.24 -2.79 -13.41
N GLN A 193 25.18 -3.03 -14.33
CA GLN A 193 24.96 -3.91 -15.48
C GLN A 193 24.64 -5.35 -15.07
N MET A 194 25.25 -5.86 -13.99
CA MET A 194 24.91 -7.18 -13.45
C MET A 194 23.45 -7.22 -12.96
N PHE A 195 23.00 -6.20 -12.21
CA PHE A 195 21.61 -6.14 -11.75
C PHE A 195 20.62 -6.01 -12.92
N TRP A 196 20.93 -5.19 -13.93
CA TRP A 196 20.13 -5.12 -15.16
C TRP A 196 20.05 -6.46 -15.90
N SER A 197 21.17 -7.19 -15.96
CA SER A 197 21.22 -8.51 -16.60
C SER A 197 20.38 -9.52 -15.81
N ILE A 198 20.42 -9.48 -14.47
CA ILE A 198 19.57 -10.35 -13.62
C ILE A 198 18.09 -10.06 -13.86
N GLN A 199 17.71 -8.80 -14.06
CA GLN A 199 16.31 -8.41 -14.30
C GLN A 199 15.77 -8.82 -15.67
N THR A 200 16.64 -8.96 -16.68
CA THR A 200 16.24 -9.19 -18.08
C THR A 200 16.22 -10.65 -18.52
N ILE A 201 16.73 -11.56 -17.68
CA ILE A 201 16.78 -13.01 -17.92
C ILE A 201 15.47 -13.68 -17.51
#